data_AF-A0A8I1WFQ4-F1
#
_entry.id   AF-A0A8I1WFQ4-F1
#
_cell.length_a   1.000
_cell.length_b   1.000
_cell.length_c   1.000
_cell.angle_alpha   90.00
_cell.angle_beta   90.00
_cell.angle_gamma   90.00
#
_symmetry.space_group_name_H-M   'P 1'
#
loop_
_entity.id
_entity.type
_entity.pdbx_description
1 polymer ?
#
loop_
_entity_poly.entity_id
_entity_poly.type
_entity_poly.pdbx_seq_one_letter_code
_entity_poly.pdbx_strand_id
1 'polypeptide(L)'
;MGYESMLADIKSSLNGKISDVEDKIEKLKKAKKDIDTLQEEAITEIKEIVKPELGKHWTGTKADDFDKGREEAKSEASKIVNDKYNEYMASIQMEIIQLESMKFLYDKELKLANFAGHTLAKGEEFLEDAVNQIKSIKLW
;
A
#
# COMPACT_ATOMS: atom_id res chain seq x y z
N MET A 1 -7.30 -4.10 -38.38
CA MET A 1 -7.20 -5.07 -37.27
C MET A 1 -8.61 -5.57 -36.98
N GLY A 2 -8.80 -6.87 -36.72
CA GLY A 2 -10.11 -7.42 -36.37
C GLY A 2 -10.48 -7.14 -34.91
N TYR A 3 -11.77 -7.10 -34.60
CA TYR A 3 -12.26 -6.88 -33.24
C TYR A 3 -11.75 -7.92 -32.24
N GLU A 4 -11.48 -9.15 -32.69
CA GLU A 4 -10.86 -10.21 -31.88
C GLU A 4 -9.45 -9.85 -31.41
N SER A 5 -8.59 -9.34 -32.31
CA SER A 5 -7.22 -8.98 -31.94
C SER A 5 -7.21 -7.76 -31.02
N MET A 6 -8.05 -6.76 -31.30
CA MET A 6 -8.21 -5.60 -30.44
C MET A 6 -8.65 -6.02 -29.03
N LEU A 7 -9.58 -6.96 -28.93
CA LEU A 7 -10.04 -7.45 -27.63
C LEU A 7 -8.97 -8.26 -26.89
N ALA A 8 -8.18 -9.06 -27.61
CA ALA A 8 -7.04 -9.77 -27.02
C ALA A 8 -6.01 -8.78 -26.43
N ASP A 9 -5.70 -7.71 -27.17
CA ASP A 9 -4.78 -6.66 -26.71
C ASP A 9 -5.33 -5.92 -25.47
N ILE A 10 -6.63 -5.57 -25.46
CA ILE A 10 -7.30 -4.97 -24.30
C ILE A 10 -7.19 -5.88 -23.08
N LYS A 11 -7.53 -7.16 -23.22
CA LYS A 11 -7.47 -8.14 -22.11
C LYS A 11 -6.05 -8.31 -21.59
N SER A 12 -5.07 -8.42 -22.50
CA SER A 12 -3.65 -8.53 -22.15
C SER A 12 -3.18 -7.31 -21.35
N SER A 13 -3.49 -6.10 -21.83
CA SER A 13 -3.16 -4.85 -21.15
C SER A 13 -3.81 -4.74 -19.77
N LEU A 14 -5.09 -5.09 -19.65
CA LEU A 14 -5.81 -5.06 -18.37
C LEU A 14 -5.22 -6.05 -17.37
N ASN A 15 -4.92 -7.28 -17.79
CA ASN A 15 -4.27 -8.27 -16.93
C ASN A 15 -2.90 -7.78 -16.45
N GLY A 16 -2.10 -7.16 -17.32
CA GLY A 16 -0.83 -6.54 -16.95
C GLY A 16 -1.02 -5.43 -15.90
N LYS A 17 -1.96 -4.51 -16.12
CA LYS A 17 -2.28 -3.44 -15.16
C LYS A 17 -2.75 -3.98 -13.81
N ILE A 18 -3.56 -5.04 -13.81
CA ILE A 18 -4.03 -5.71 -12.58
C ILE A 18 -2.84 -6.30 -11.82
N SER A 19 -1.99 -7.08 -12.50
CA SER A 19 -0.80 -7.69 -11.91
C SER A 19 0.15 -6.64 -11.32
N ASP A 20 0.43 -5.56 -12.05
CA ASP A 20 1.29 -4.47 -11.58
C ASP A 20 0.74 -3.80 -10.32
N VAL A 21 -0.58 -3.64 -10.23
CA VAL A 21 -1.25 -3.07 -9.06
C VAL A 21 -1.20 -4.04 -7.87
N GLU A 22 -1.43 -5.33 -8.09
CA GLU A 22 -1.32 -6.35 -7.05
C GLU A 22 0.08 -6.41 -6.44
N ASP A 23 1.12 -6.40 -7.27
CA ASP A 23 2.51 -6.38 -6.82
C ASP A 23 2.83 -5.14 -5.96
N LYS A 24 2.30 -3.96 -6.36
CA LYS A 24 2.48 -2.73 -5.59
C LYS A 24 1.76 -2.79 -4.24
N ILE A 25 0.52 -3.30 -4.21
CA ILE A 25 -0.23 -3.48 -2.97
C ILE A 25 0.52 -4.44 -2.03
N GLU A 26 1.07 -5.54 -2.54
CA GLU A 26 1.81 -6.50 -1.72
C GLU A 26 3.08 -5.89 -1.12
N LYS A 27 3.86 -5.14 -1.91
CA LYS A 27 5.03 -4.40 -1.42
C LYS A 27 4.67 -3.40 -0.33
N LEU A 28 3.58 -2.65 -0.48
CA LEU A 28 3.11 -1.69 0.51
C LEU A 28 2.61 -2.38 1.79
N LYS A 29 1.90 -3.51 1.68
CA LYS A 29 1.48 -4.32 2.84
C LYS A 29 2.68 -4.85 3.61
N LYS A 30 3.72 -5.31 2.91
CA LYS A 30 4.97 -5.74 3.54
C LYS A 30 5.66 -4.57 4.25
N ALA A 31 5.84 -3.44 3.58
CA ALA A 31 6.45 -2.26 4.17
C ALA A 31 5.70 -1.78 5.43
N LYS A 32 4.36 -1.78 5.40
CA LYS A 32 3.54 -1.45 6.57
C LYS A 32 3.82 -2.37 7.76
N LYS A 33 3.90 -3.68 7.51
CA LYS A 33 4.20 -4.68 8.55
C LYS A 33 5.63 -4.51 9.12
N ASP A 34 6.59 -4.22 8.26
CA ASP A 34 7.97 -3.98 8.68
C ASP A 34 8.05 -2.74 9.59
N ILE A 35 7.32 -1.66 9.27
CA ILE A 35 7.24 -0.45 10.11
C ILE A 35 6.56 -0.73 11.44
N ASP A 36 5.47 -1.49 11.44
CA ASP A 36 4.74 -1.90 12.65
C ASP A 36 5.68 -2.65 13.61
N THR A 37 6.49 -3.57 13.08
CA THR A 37 7.50 -4.31 13.86
C THR A 37 8.57 -3.35 14.43
N LEU A 38 9.11 -2.45 13.60
CA LEU A 38 10.07 -1.43 14.06
C LEU A 38 9.48 -0.49 15.12
N GLN A 39 8.19 -0.18 15.04
CA GLN A 39 7.49 0.63 16.03
C GLN A 39 7.44 -0.08 17.39
N GLU A 40 7.09 -1.37 17.40
CA GLU A 40 7.06 -2.18 18.63
C GLU A 40 8.45 -2.33 19.27
N GLU A 41 9.47 -2.57 18.46
CA GLU A 41 10.87 -2.62 18.90
C GLU A 41 11.30 -1.29 19.52
N ALA A 42 11.05 -0.17 18.82
CA ALA A 42 11.40 1.16 19.31
C ALA A 42 10.66 1.54 20.61
N ILE A 43 9.38 1.15 20.77
CA ILE A 43 8.64 1.33 22.03
C ILE A 43 9.32 0.58 23.18
N THR A 44 9.89 -0.59 22.90
CA THR A 44 10.60 -1.40 23.89
C THR A 44 11.92 -0.73 24.27
N GLU A 45 12.71 -0.30 23.29
CA GLU A 45 13.97 0.42 23.52
C GLU A 45 13.77 1.73 24.30
N ILE A 46 12.73 2.50 23.98
CA ILE A 46 12.40 3.75 24.71
C ILE A 46 12.14 3.48 26.20
N LYS A 47 11.54 2.34 26.55
CA LYS A 47 11.31 1.97 27.96
C LYS A 47 12.60 1.67 28.71
N GLU A 48 13.63 1.19 28.01
CA GLU A 48 14.95 0.88 28.60
C GLU A 48 15.76 2.16 28.85
N ILE A 49 15.61 3.20 28.01
CA ILE A 49 16.27 4.51 28.20
C ILE A 49 15.98 5.11 29.59
N VAL A 50 14.81 4.86 30.15
CA VAL A 50 14.41 5.43 31.45
C VAL A 50 14.58 4.51 32.65
N LYS A 51 15.13 3.31 32.46
CA LYS A 51 15.42 2.37 33.56
C LYS A 51 16.90 2.00 33.61
N PRO A 52 17.82 2.97 33.76
CA PRO A 52 19.22 2.62 33.90
C PRO A 52 19.49 2.01 35.28
N GLU A 53 20.31 0.97 35.32
CA GLU A 53 20.83 0.43 36.58
C GLU A 53 21.97 1.34 37.08
N LEU A 54 21.58 2.47 37.69
CA LEU A 54 22.51 3.39 38.32
C LEU A 54 22.64 3.01 39.79
N GLY A 55 23.86 2.61 40.21
CA GLY A 55 24.12 2.27 41.60
C GLY A 55 23.77 3.42 42.56
N LYS A 56 23.48 3.10 43.82
CA LYS A 56 22.98 4.05 44.86
C LYS A 56 23.86 5.29 45.11
N HIS A 57 25.09 5.30 44.59
CA HIS A 57 26.04 6.40 44.72
C HIS A 57 26.02 7.37 43.54
N TRP A 58 25.23 7.10 42.50
CA TRP A 58 25.07 7.98 41.34
C TRP A 58 24.21 9.19 41.71
N THR A 59 24.87 10.27 42.13
CA THR A 59 24.25 11.49 42.65
C THR A 59 25.05 12.73 42.26
N GLY A 60 24.46 13.91 42.40
CA GLY A 60 25.09 15.20 42.07
C GLY A 60 24.87 15.62 40.61
N THR A 61 25.44 16.76 40.23
CA THR A 61 25.13 17.44 38.96
C THR A 61 25.34 16.58 37.71
N LYS A 62 26.35 15.70 37.70
CA LYS A 62 26.55 14.75 36.58
C LYS A 62 25.42 13.73 36.46
N ALA A 63 24.83 13.33 37.57
CA ALA A 63 23.67 12.44 37.56
C ALA A 63 22.44 13.16 37.03
N ASP A 64 22.22 14.41 37.47
CA ASP A 64 21.11 15.25 37.02
C ASP A 64 21.18 15.54 35.50
N ASP A 65 22.37 15.88 34.99
CA ASP A 65 22.58 16.13 33.56
C ASP A 65 22.34 14.85 32.72
N PHE A 66 22.78 13.69 33.24
CA PHE A 66 22.56 12.41 32.59
C PHE A 66 21.06 12.04 32.56
N ASP A 67 20.33 12.26 33.67
CA ASP A 67 18.88 12.04 33.74
C ASP A 67 18.12 12.94 32.77
N LYS A 68 18.49 14.22 32.70
CA LYS A 68 17.91 15.18 31.76
C LYS A 68 18.11 14.74 30.31
N GLY A 69 19.33 14.34 29.95
CA GLY A 69 19.63 13.87 28.59
C GLY A 69 18.80 12.63 28.20
N ARG A 70 18.52 11.72 29.13
CA ARG A 70 17.68 10.54 28.87
C ARG A 70 16.21 10.89 28.69
N GLU A 71 15.65 11.78 29.50
CA GLU A 71 14.26 12.22 29.32
C GLU A 71 14.08 13.00 28.01
N GLU A 72 15.07 13.81 27.60
CA GLU A 72 15.09 14.45 26.29
C GLU A 72 15.12 13.42 25.14
N ALA A 73 16.02 12.43 25.24
CA ALA A 73 16.12 11.35 24.25
C ALA A 73 14.82 10.52 24.15
N LYS A 74 14.23 10.15 25.29
CA LYS A 74 12.93 9.45 25.34
C LYS A 74 11.83 10.30 24.72
N SER A 75 11.77 11.59 25.05
CA SER A 75 10.75 12.49 24.51
C SER A 75 10.85 12.55 22.98
N GLU A 76 12.06 12.72 22.45
CA GLU A 76 12.25 12.83 21.00
C GLU A 76 11.99 11.50 20.28
N ALA A 77 12.50 10.39 20.81
CA ALA A 77 12.23 9.06 20.28
C ALA A 77 10.72 8.75 20.31
N SER A 78 10.01 9.13 21.38
CA SER A 78 8.56 8.94 21.49
C SER A 78 7.79 9.72 20.43
N LYS A 79 8.22 10.93 20.06
CA LYS A 79 7.58 11.69 18.95
C LYS A 79 7.80 10.99 17.61
N ILE A 80 9.01 10.50 17.34
CA ILE A 80 9.29 9.79 16.08
C ILE A 80 8.40 8.55 15.96
N VAL A 81 8.36 7.74 17.02
CA VAL A 81 7.59 6.49 17.06
C VAL A 81 6.09 6.74 17.01
N ASN A 82 5.56 7.74 17.73
CA ASN A 82 4.12 7.96 17.81
C ASN A 82 3.58 8.88 16.71
N ASP A 83 4.41 9.73 16.10
CA ASP A 83 3.95 10.68 15.09
C ASP A 83 4.43 10.25 13.71
N LYS A 84 5.75 10.17 13.50
CA LYS A 84 6.34 9.96 12.17
C LYS A 84 6.01 8.58 11.60
N TYR A 85 6.08 7.53 12.41
CA TYR A 85 5.76 6.17 11.95
C TYR A 85 4.27 6.05 11.63
N ASN A 86 3.41 6.62 12.48
CA ASN A 86 1.96 6.64 12.27
C ASN A 86 1.56 7.43 11.01
N GLU A 87 2.16 8.60 10.78
CA GLU A 87 1.99 9.40 9.56
C GLU A 87 2.35 8.58 8.30
N TYR A 88 3.48 7.86 8.36
CA TYR A 88 3.95 7.07 7.23
C TYR A 88 3.07 5.84 6.98
N MET A 89 2.65 5.13 8.04
CA MET A 89 1.69 4.03 7.95
C MET A 89 0.34 4.47 7.39
N ALA A 90 -0.15 5.65 7.78
CA ALA A 90 -1.39 6.23 7.25
C ALA A 90 -1.25 6.53 5.76
N SER A 91 -0.10 7.09 5.33
CA SER A 91 0.19 7.37 3.93
C SER A 91 0.23 6.09 3.09
N ILE A 92 0.88 5.04 3.59
CA ILE A 92 0.89 3.71 2.94
C ILE A 92 -0.54 3.16 2.81
N GLN A 93 -1.36 3.28 3.86
CA GLN A 93 -2.74 2.80 3.84
C GLN A 93 -3.59 3.53 2.79
N MET A 94 -3.41 4.84 2.65
CA MET A 94 -4.11 5.62 1.62
C MET A 94 -3.71 5.19 0.20
N GLU A 95 -2.43 4.96 -0.04
CA GLU A 95 -1.94 4.48 -1.33
C GLU A 95 -2.50 3.09 -1.66
N ILE A 96 -2.57 2.18 -0.68
CA ILE A 96 -3.21 0.87 -0.85
C ILE A 96 -4.68 1.03 -1.28
N ILE A 97 -5.45 1.90 -0.62
CA ILE A 97 -6.86 2.14 -0.95
C ILE A 97 -7.02 2.67 -2.38
N GLN A 98 -6.13 3.58 -2.80
CA GLN A 98 -6.13 4.12 -4.15
C GLN A 98 -5.83 3.04 -5.18
N LEU A 99 -4.81 2.20 -4.94
CA LEU A 99 -4.46 1.08 -5.80
C LEU A 99 -5.58 0.02 -5.87
N GLU A 100 -6.21 -0.32 -4.75
CA GLU A 100 -7.37 -1.23 -4.71
C GLU A 100 -8.54 -0.67 -5.53
N SER A 101 -8.75 0.64 -5.50
CA SER A 101 -9.76 1.32 -6.33
C SER A 101 -9.42 1.23 -7.82
N MET A 102 -8.15 1.41 -8.20
CA MET A 102 -7.71 1.23 -9.59
C MET A 102 -7.89 -0.21 -10.07
N LYS A 103 -7.46 -1.19 -9.24
CA LYS A 103 -7.64 -2.61 -9.54
C LYS A 103 -9.10 -2.95 -9.79
N PHE A 104 -10.00 -2.47 -8.93
CA PHE A 104 -11.44 -2.69 -9.08
C PHE A 104 -11.99 -2.15 -10.40
N LEU A 105 -11.48 -1.01 -10.88
CA LEU A 105 -11.85 -0.48 -12.20
C LEU A 105 -11.33 -1.37 -13.33
N TYR A 106 -10.07 -1.79 -13.28
CA TYR A 106 -9.50 -2.69 -14.30
C TYR A 106 -10.21 -4.04 -14.33
N ASP A 107 -10.56 -4.61 -13.17
CA ASP A 107 -11.33 -5.86 -13.07
C ASP A 107 -12.72 -5.73 -13.70
N LYS A 108 -13.38 -4.58 -13.53
CA LYS A 108 -14.67 -4.29 -14.18
C LYS A 108 -14.53 -4.24 -15.69
N GLU A 109 -13.51 -3.57 -16.20
CA GLU A 109 -13.25 -3.49 -17.63
C GLU A 109 -12.87 -4.84 -18.22
N LEU A 110 -12.10 -5.65 -17.49
CA LEU A 110 -11.74 -6.99 -17.92
C LEU A 110 -13.00 -7.88 -18.04
N LYS A 111 -13.95 -7.74 -17.11
CA LYS A 111 -15.26 -8.40 -17.19
C LYS A 111 -16.05 -7.95 -18.43
N LEU A 112 -16.07 -6.65 -18.73
CA LEU A 112 -16.71 -6.13 -19.95
C LEU A 112 -16.03 -6.66 -21.21
N ALA A 113 -14.70 -6.68 -21.25
CA ALA A 113 -13.94 -7.26 -22.36
C ALA A 113 -14.23 -8.76 -22.54
N ASN A 114 -14.36 -9.50 -21.44
CA ASN A 114 -14.75 -10.92 -21.50
C ASN A 114 -16.17 -11.10 -22.06
N PHE A 115 -17.10 -10.24 -21.67
CA PHE A 115 -18.47 -10.25 -22.20
C PHE A 115 -18.53 -9.89 -23.69
N ALA A 116 -17.76 -8.89 -24.13
CA ALA A 116 -17.63 -8.53 -25.54
C ALA A 116 -17.08 -9.68 -26.37
N GLY A 117 -16.07 -10.38 -25.86
CA GLY A 117 -15.51 -11.56 -26.54
C GLY A 117 -16.49 -12.71 -26.65
N HIS A 118 -17.27 -12.95 -25.60
CA HIS A 118 -18.32 -13.97 -25.65
C HIS A 118 -19.45 -13.60 -26.63
N THR A 119 -19.82 -12.32 -26.67
CA THR A 119 -20.84 -11.80 -27.59
C THR A 119 -20.37 -11.90 -29.04
N LEU A 120 -19.12 -11.51 -29.32
CA LEU A 120 -18.52 -11.58 -30.64
C LEU A 120 -18.41 -13.03 -31.15
N ALA A 121 -18.09 -13.98 -30.25
CA ALA A 121 -18.04 -15.40 -30.58
C ALA A 121 -19.40 -16.02 -30.99
N LYS A 122 -20.53 -15.32 -30.77
CA LYS A 122 -21.86 -15.76 -31.20
C LYS A 122 -22.15 -15.46 -32.68
N GLY A 123 -21.34 -14.62 -33.34
CA GLY A 123 -21.45 -14.36 -34.78
C GLY A 123 -22.01 -12.97 -35.14
N GLU A 124 -22.23 -12.77 -36.44
CA GLU A 124 -22.48 -11.46 -37.07
C GLU A 124 -23.71 -10.73 -36.51
N GLU A 125 -24.76 -11.43 -36.11
CA GLU A 125 -25.99 -10.83 -35.57
C GLU A 125 -25.78 -10.07 -34.26
N PHE A 126 -24.71 -10.39 -33.52
CA PHE A 126 -24.35 -9.75 -32.25
C PHE A 126 -23.15 -8.81 -32.37
N LEU A 127 -22.67 -8.55 -33.59
CA LEU A 127 -21.46 -7.76 -33.81
C LEU A 127 -21.60 -6.31 -33.32
N GLU A 128 -22.77 -5.69 -33.52
CA GLU A 128 -23.03 -4.33 -33.05
C GLU A 128 -22.99 -4.24 -31.52
N ASP A 129 -23.59 -5.22 -30.82
CA ASP A 129 -23.56 -5.31 -29.36
C ASP A 129 -22.13 -5.48 -28.83
N ALA A 130 -21.34 -6.37 -29.45
CA ALA A 130 -19.95 -6.56 -29.09
C ALA A 130 -19.12 -5.27 -29.29
N VAL A 131 -19.33 -4.57 -30.41
CA VAL A 131 -18.66 -3.30 -30.70
C VAL A 131 -19.03 -2.21 -29.69
N ASN A 132 -20.30 -2.12 -29.30
CA ASN A 132 -20.76 -1.16 -28.29
C ASN A 132 -20.14 -1.45 -26.92
N GLN A 133 -20.00 -2.72 -26.55
CA GLN A 133 -19.33 -3.12 -25.32
C GLN A 133 -17.84 -2.77 -25.34
N ILE A 134 -17.14 -3.03 -26.45
CA ILE A 134 -15.73 -2.65 -26.63
C ILE A 134 -15.56 -1.13 -26.47
N LYS A 135 -16.42 -0.33 -27.12
CA LYS A 135 -16.41 1.14 -27.02
C LYS A 135 -16.69 1.66 -25.61
N SER A 136 -17.38 0.88 -24.77
CA SER A 136 -17.71 1.27 -23.40
C SER A 136 -16.54 1.13 -22.41
N ILE A 137 -15.47 0.43 -22.81
CA ILE A 137 -14.25 0.28 -22.02
C ILE A 137 -13.52 1.62 -22.06
N LYS A 138 -13.43 2.30 -20.91
CA LYS A 138 -13.03 3.71 -20.83
C LYS A 138 -11.52 3.94 -20.71
N LEU A 139 -10.74 2.91 -20.38
CA LEU A 139 -9.30 3.02 -20.09
C LEU A 139 -8.39 2.36 -21.13
N TRP A 140 -8.86 2.28 -22.38
CA TRP A 140 -8.01 2.07 -23.56
C TRP A 140 -7.81 3.39 -24.30
#